data_AF-A0A9D0QTP6-F1
#
_entry.id   AF-A0A9D0QTP6-F1
#
_cell.length_a   1.000
_cell.length_b   1.000
_cell.length_c   1.000
_cell.angle_alpha   90.00
_cell.angle_beta   90.00
_cell.angle_gamma   90.00
#
_symmetry.space_group_name_H-M   'P 1'
#
loop_
_entity.id
_entity.type
_entity.pdbx_description
1 polymer ?
#
loop_
_entity_poly.entity_id
_entity_poly.type
_entity_poly.pdbx_seq_one_letter_code
_entity_poly.pdbx_strand_id
1 'polypeptide(L)' 'KLEQGAEMGRFNMGSTVILLFGQEQIEWGLACQPDATVRMGQQLGICRNE' A
#
# COMPACT_ATOMS: atom_id res chain seq x y z
N LYS A 1 -22.11 -8.59 1.02
CA LYS A 1 -21.24 -7.48 1.47
C LYS A 1 -19.83 -8.05 1.54
N LEU A 2 -18.82 -7.38 0.99
CA LEU A 2 -17.43 -7.88 1.07
C LEU A 2 -16.89 -7.64 2.48
N GLU A 3 -16.21 -8.64 3.04
CA GLU A 3 -15.52 -8.51 4.33
C GLU A 3 -14.37 -7.49 4.22
N GLN A 4 -13.93 -6.95 5.35
CA GLN A 4 -12.79 -6.06 5.36
C GLN A 4 -11.54 -6.77 4.80
N GLY A 5 -10.98 -6.24 3.72
CA GLY A 5 -9.85 -6.84 3.01
C GLY A 5 -10.23 -7.86 1.93
N ALA A 6 -11.51 -8.13 1.71
CA ALA A 6 -11.95 -9.00 0.62
C ALA A 6 -11.79 -8.31 -0.75
N GLU A 7 -11.17 -9.05 -1.68
CA GLU A 7 -10.92 -8.57 -3.04
C GLU A 7 -12.24 -8.37 -3.80
N MET A 8 -12.49 -7.13 -4.23
CA MET A 8 -13.71 -6.76 -4.97
C MET A 8 -13.63 -7.09 -6.46
N GLY A 9 -12.43 -7.37 -6.99
CA GLY A 9 -12.23 -7.69 -8.39
C GLY A 9 -10.77 -8.02 -8.72
N ARG A 10 -10.59 -8.94 -9.67
CA ARG A 10 -9.28 -9.41 -10.14
C ARG A 10 -8.87 -8.66 -11.40
N PHE A 11 -7.73 -7.99 -11.38
CA PHE A 11 -7.23 -7.26 -12.55
C PHE A 11 -6.32 -8.17 -13.41
N ASN A 12 -6.75 -8.47 -14.63
CA ASN A 12 -6.12 -9.44 -15.54
C ASN A 12 -4.76 -9.01 -16.14
N MET A 13 -4.30 -7.78 -15.89
CA MET A 13 -3.07 -7.21 -16.47
C MET A 13 -2.04 -6.76 -15.41
N GLY A 14 -2.27 -7.14 -14.14
CA GLY A 14 -1.52 -6.62 -12.99
C GLY A 14 -2.33 -5.54 -12.28
N SER A 15 -2.59 -5.74 -11.01
CA SER A 15 -3.30 -4.78 -10.16
C SER A 15 -2.34 -3.65 -9.80
N THR A 16 -2.58 -2.44 -10.30
CA THR A 16 -1.87 -1.25 -9.81
C THR A 16 -2.71 -0.60 -8.70
N VAL A 17 -2.10 -0.36 -7.55
CA VAL A 17 -2.70 0.39 -6.44
C VAL A 17 -1.98 1.73 -6.29
N ILE A 18 -2.76 2.80 -6.14
CA ILE A 18 -2.27 4.13 -5.80
C ILE A 18 -2.82 4.47 -4.42
N LEU A 19 -1.93 4.75 -3.47
CA LEU A 19 -2.29 5.14 -2.10
C LEU A 19 -2.08 6.65 -1.94
N LEU A 20 -3.08 7.35 -1.40
CA LEU A 20 -3.04 8.79 -1.16
C LEU A 20 -3.18 9.05 0.35
N PHE A 21 -2.35 9.95 0.87
CA PHE A 21 -2.34 10.35 2.27
C PHE A 21 -2.32 11.87 2.37
N GLY A 22 -2.73 12.41 3.51
CA GLY A 22 -2.54 13.83 3.83
C GLY A 22 -1.05 14.20 3.81
N GLN A 23 -0.78 15.50 3.66
CA GLN A 23 0.59 16.00 3.69
C GLN A 23 1.30 15.54 4.97
N GLU A 24 2.49 14.97 4.81
CA GLU A 24 3.38 14.55 5.91
C GLU A 24 2.80 13.47 6.85
N GLN A 25 1.73 12.78 6.46
CA GLN A 25 1.07 11.78 7.32
C GLN A 25 1.76 10.40 7.33
N ILE A 26 2.63 10.11 6.37
CA ILE A 26 3.32 8.82 6.24
C ILE A 26 4.83 9.01 6.22
N GLU A 27 5.53 8.22 7.02
CA GLU A 27 6.96 7.97 6.88
C GLU A 27 7.19 6.65 6.12
N TRP A 28 7.72 6.74 4.90
CA TRP A 28 7.99 5.58 4.05
C TRP A 28 9.24 4.83 4.52
N GLY A 29 9.17 3.50 4.54
CA GLY A 29 10.33 2.67 4.85
C GLY A 29 11.38 2.76 3.74
N LEU A 30 12.67 2.65 4.11
CA LEU A 30 13.80 2.75 3.16
C LEU A 30 13.74 1.75 1.99
N ALA A 31 13.06 0.62 2.18
CA ALA A 31 12.88 -0.42 1.16
C ALA A 31 11.77 -0.09 0.14
N CYS A 32 10.94 0.94 0.39
CA CYS A 32 9.95 1.43 -0.57
C CYS A 32 10.60 2.43 -1.53
N GLN A 33 11.31 1.91 -2.52
CA GLN A 33 11.96 2.67 -3.58
C GLN A 33 11.43 2.23 -4.95
N PRO A 34 11.67 3.02 -6.02
CA PRO A 34 11.38 2.58 -7.38
C PRO A 34 11.97 1.19 -7.66
N ASP A 35 11.22 0.37 -8.40
CA ASP A 35 11.56 -1.01 -8.79
C ASP A 35 11.72 -2.02 -7.63
N ALA A 36 11.55 -1.61 -6.37
CA ALA A 36 11.58 -2.52 -5.24
C ALA A 36 10.41 -3.51 -5.29
N THR A 37 10.70 -4.81 -5.08
CA THR A 37 9.66 -5.83 -4.97
C THR A 37 8.89 -5.68 -3.67
N VAL A 38 7.58 -5.53 -3.76
CA VAL A 38 6.66 -5.52 -2.61
C VAL A 38 6.11 -6.92 -2.37
N ARG A 39 6.09 -7.36 -1.10
CA ARG A 39 5.50 -8.64 -0.68
C ARG A 39 4.27 -8.42 0.21
N MET A 40 3.32 -9.34 0.16
CA MET A 40 2.20 -9.33 1.11
C MET A 40 2.70 -9.40 2.55
N GLY A 41 2.13 -8.54 3.41
CA GLY A 41 2.53 -8.40 4.81
C GLY A 41 3.79 -7.54 5.04
N GLN A 42 4.44 -7.06 3.98
CA GLN A 42 5.57 -6.13 4.10
C GLN A 42 5.09 -4.78 4.64
N GLN A 43 5.81 -4.26 5.63
CA GLN A 43 5.62 -2.88 6.08
C GLN A 43 6.11 -1.91 5.00
N LEU A 44 5.21 -1.06 4.52
CA LEU A 44 5.53 -0.02 3.53
C LEU A 44 5.96 1.29 4.19
N GLY A 45 5.38 1.61 5.34
CA GLY A 45 5.64 2.84 6.08
C GLY A 45 4.93 2.84 7.43
N ILE A 46 5.06 3.93 8.16
CA ILE A 46 4.43 4.18 9.46
C ILE A 46 3.56 5.43 9.32
N CYS A 47 2.32 5.35 9.80
CA CYS A 47 1.48 6.53 9.94
C CYS A 47 1.97 7.38 11.11
N ARG A 48 2.09 8.69 10.89
CA ARG A 48 2.33 9.61 12.00
C ARG A 48 1.05 9.68 12.84
N ASN A 49 1.17 9.40 14.13
CA ASN A 49 0.10 9.65 15.08
C ASN A 49 0.30 11.07 15.60
N GLU A 50 -0.60 11.98 15.24
CA GLU A 50 -0.79 13.24 15.98
C GLU A 50 -1.50 12.96 17.31
#